data_AF-A0A3R5QY47-F1
#
_entry.id   AF-A0A3R5QY47-F1
#
_cell.length_a   1.000
_cell.length_b   1.000
_cell.length_c   1.000
_cell.angle_alpha   90.00
_cell.angle_beta   90.00
_cell.angle_gamma   90.00
#
_symmetry.space_group_name_H-M   'P 1'
#
loop_
_entity.id
_entity.type
_entity.pdbx_description
1 polymer ?
#
loop_
_entity_poly.entity_id
_entity_poly.type
_entity_poly.pdbx_seq_one_letter_code
_entity_poly.pdbx_strand_id
1 'polypeptide(L)'
;MTPQFVDWSTSASTIIARGGVIQKGDQGLSVRQVQIALNNYGHYGLSTDGIFGTATENAVRQFQFADPNIVQVDGIVGSESWNVLQNYL
;
A
#
# COMPACT_ATOMS: atom_id res chain seq x y z
N MET A 1 -23.24 -27.37 -3.50
CA MET A 1 -22.00 -26.79 -2.93
C MET A 1 -21.61 -25.64 -3.84
N THR A 2 -22.01 -24.41 -3.50
CA THR A 2 -21.65 -23.21 -4.27
C THR A 2 -20.16 -22.94 -4.12
N PRO A 3 -19.42 -22.63 -5.19
CA PRO A 3 -18.05 -22.15 -5.06
C PRO A 3 -18.06 -20.89 -4.22
N GLN A 4 -17.25 -20.85 -3.17
CA GLN A 4 -16.98 -19.62 -2.44
C GLN A 4 -16.35 -18.66 -3.46
N PHE A 5 -17.12 -17.66 -3.88
CA PHE A 5 -16.62 -16.56 -4.71
C PHE A 5 -15.37 -16.01 -4.02
N VAL A 6 -14.27 -15.88 -4.77
CA VAL A 6 -13.02 -15.27 -4.30
C VAL A 6 -13.35 -13.89 -3.75
N ASP A 7 -13.35 -13.76 -2.43
CA ASP A 7 -13.60 -12.48 -1.77
C ASP A 7 -12.32 -11.63 -1.87
N TRP A 8 -12.22 -10.86 -2.95
CA TRP A 8 -11.09 -9.95 -3.22
C TRP A 8 -11.14 -8.67 -2.37
N SER A 9 -12.03 -8.58 -1.38
CA SER A 9 -12.55 -7.30 -0.86
C SER A 9 -11.74 -6.58 0.21
N THR A 10 -10.55 -7.07 0.63
CA THR A 10 -9.84 -6.33 1.68
C THR A 10 -9.12 -5.12 1.08
N SER A 11 -9.83 -3.99 1.05
CA SER A 11 -9.26 -2.67 0.77
C SER A 11 -8.14 -2.38 1.77
N ALA A 12 -7.10 -1.68 1.35
CA ALA A 12 -5.98 -1.34 2.21
C ALA A 12 -6.45 -0.66 3.52
N SER A 13 -7.43 0.25 3.45
CA SER A 13 -8.07 0.85 4.63
C SER A 13 -8.61 -0.16 5.65
N THR A 14 -9.18 -1.29 5.21
CA THR A 14 -9.73 -2.32 6.12
C THR A 14 -8.63 -3.14 6.77
N ILE A 15 -7.54 -3.44 6.05
CA ILE A 15 -6.36 -4.12 6.62
C ILE A 15 -5.78 -3.26 7.74
N ILE A 16 -5.54 -1.98 7.43
CA ILE A 16 -4.91 -1.04 8.35
C ILE A 16 -5.82 -0.71 9.55
N ALA A 17 -7.12 -0.53 9.35
CA ALA A 17 -8.06 -0.26 10.44
C ALA A 17 -8.16 -1.41 11.46
N ARG A 18 -7.79 -2.64 11.08
CA ARG A 18 -7.74 -3.82 11.96
C ARG A 18 -6.37 -4.03 12.62
N GLY A 19 -5.47 -3.06 12.49
CA GLY A 19 -4.09 -3.16 12.99
C GLY A 19 -3.16 -3.98 12.09
N GLY A 20 -3.59 -4.31 10.88
CA GLY A 20 -2.75 -4.95 9.87
C GLY A 20 -1.82 -3.95 9.18
N VAL A 21 -0.93 -4.47 8.35
CA VAL A 21 -0.01 -3.71 7.51
C VAL A 21 0.02 -4.30 6.11
N ILE A 22 0.53 -3.52 5.14
CA ILE A 22 0.82 -4.01 3.79
C ILE A 22 2.32 -3.88 3.55
N GLN A 23 2.96 -4.96 3.13
CA GLN A 23 4.41 -5.04 3.02
C GLN A 23 4.86 -5.95 1.88
N LYS A 24 6.17 -6.01 1.67
CA LYS A 24 6.78 -6.87 0.65
C LYS A 24 6.30 -8.31 0.75
N GLY A 25 5.91 -8.87 -0.40
CA GLY A 25 5.36 -10.21 -0.51
C GLY A 25 3.84 -10.24 -0.53
N ASP A 26 3.16 -9.20 -0.03
CA ASP A 26 1.72 -9.10 -0.13
C ASP A 26 1.26 -8.90 -1.57
N GLN A 27 0.04 -9.34 -1.85
CA GLN A 27 -0.58 -9.24 -3.16
C GLN A 27 -2.07 -8.91 -3.07
N GLY A 28 -2.62 -8.32 -4.13
CA GLY A 28 -4.05 -8.07 -4.28
C GLY A 28 -4.41 -6.60 -4.39
N LEU A 29 -5.69 -6.29 -4.20
CA LEU A 29 -6.23 -4.95 -4.43
C LEU A 29 -5.68 -3.90 -3.46
N SER A 30 -5.43 -4.27 -2.20
CA SER A 30 -4.81 -3.38 -1.22
C SER A 30 -3.43 -2.90 -1.67
N VAL A 31 -2.61 -3.80 -2.20
CA VAL A 31 -1.30 -3.46 -2.78
C VAL A 31 -1.46 -2.58 -4.01
N ARG A 32 -2.45 -2.87 -4.87
CA ARG A 32 -2.71 -2.06 -6.06
C ARG A 32 -3.09 -0.63 -5.69
N GLN A 33 -3.90 -0.45 -4.63
CA GLN A 33 -4.23 0.86 -4.08
C GLN A 33 -2.96 1.59 -3.60
N VAL A 34 -2.09 0.91 -2.86
CA VAL A 34 -0.79 1.48 -2.44
C VAL A 34 0.04 1.92 -3.66
N GLN A 35 0.17 1.08 -4.68
CA GLN A 35 0.93 1.41 -5.90
C GLN A 35 0.34 2.62 -6.64
N ILE A 36 -0.99 2.72 -6.74
CA ILE A 36 -1.69 3.88 -7.33
C ILE A 36 -1.39 5.14 -6.52
N ALA A 37 -1.59 5.10 -5.20
CA ALA A 37 -1.37 6.25 -4.32
C ALA A 37 0.08 6.73 -4.37
N LEU A 38 1.06 5.82 -4.36
CA LEU A 38 2.47 6.17 -4.50
C LEU A 38 2.74 6.85 -5.84
N ASN A 39 2.22 6.31 -6.94
CA ASN A 39 2.38 6.93 -8.26
C ASN A 39 1.75 8.33 -8.34
N ASN A 40 0.61 8.54 -7.68
CA ASN A 40 -0.05 9.85 -7.62
C ASN A 40 0.67 10.83 -6.69
N TYR A 41 1.27 10.35 -5.59
CA TYR A 41 2.04 11.16 -4.65
C TYR A 41 3.35 11.67 -5.26
N GLY A 42 4.14 10.78 -5.85
CA GLY A 42 5.54 11.06 -6.19
C GLY A 42 5.97 10.65 -7.60
N HIS A 43 5.05 10.19 -8.45
CA HIS A 43 5.34 9.73 -9.81
C HIS A 43 6.44 8.64 -9.88
N TYR A 44 6.42 7.69 -8.94
CA TYR A 44 7.43 6.62 -8.85
C TYR A 44 7.46 5.65 -10.03
N GLY A 45 6.51 5.72 -10.97
CA GLY A 45 6.49 4.90 -12.19
C GLY A 45 6.30 3.40 -11.92
N LEU A 46 5.62 3.05 -10.82
CA LEU A 46 5.34 1.66 -10.44
C LEU A 46 4.33 1.02 -11.40
N SER A 47 4.54 -0.25 -11.69
CA SER A 47 3.46 -1.13 -12.16
C SER A 47 2.36 -1.21 -11.09
N THR A 48 1.09 -1.14 -11.50
CA THR A 48 -0.08 -1.27 -10.61
C THR A 48 -0.70 -2.66 -10.72
N ASP A 49 0.17 -3.67 -10.64
CA ASP A 49 -0.15 -5.10 -10.78
C ASP A 49 -0.70 -5.74 -9.50
N GLY A 50 -0.67 -5.01 -8.38
CA GLY A 50 -1.07 -5.53 -7.09
C GLY A 50 -0.06 -6.51 -6.48
N ILE A 51 1.21 -6.48 -6.87
CA ILE A 51 2.29 -7.28 -6.26
C ILE A 51 3.26 -6.36 -5.53
N PHE A 52 3.41 -6.56 -4.23
CA PHE A 52 4.30 -5.73 -3.41
C PHE A 52 5.73 -6.27 -3.52
N GLY A 53 6.39 -5.93 -4.62
CA GLY A 53 7.77 -6.28 -4.90
C GLY A 53 8.78 -5.27 -4.34
N THR A 54 10.06 -5.50 -4.65
CA THR A 54 11.16 -4.60 -4.26
C THR A 54 10.98 -3.17 -4.79
N ALA A 55 10.39 -2.99 -5.99
CA ALA A 55 10.12 -1.66 -6.53
C ALA A 55 9.11 -0.88 -5.66
N THR A 56 8.02 -1.54 -5.24
CA THR A 56 7.01 -0.95 -4.35
C THR A 56 7.61 -0.65 -2.97
N GLU A 57 8.39 -1.57 -2.39
CA GLU A 57 9.08 -1.35 -1.10
C GLU A 57 10.01 -0.12 -1.14
N ASN A 58 10.79 0.02 -2.21
CA ASN A 58 11.68 1.17 -2.37
C ASN A 58 10.90 2.48 -2.51
N ALA A 59 9.79 2.47 -3.25
CA ALA A 59 8.92 3.64 -3.37
C ALA A 59 8.26 4.01 -2.04
N VAL A 60 7.83 3.02 -1.25
CA VAL A 60 7.30 3.26 0.12
C VAL A 60 8.36 3.91 0.99
N ARG A 61 9.61 3.41 1.00
CA ARG A 61 10.68 4.03 1.80
C ARG A 61 10.99 5.47 1.35
N GLN A 62 11.00 5.73 0.05
CA GLN A 62 11.20 7.10 -0.45
C GLN A 62 10.05 8.03 -0.05
N PHE A 63 8.81 7.54 -0.14
CA PHE A 63 7.61 8.24 0.29
C PHE A 63 7.65 8.54 1.79
N GLN A 64 7.92 7.53 2.63
CA GLN A 64 8.01 7.66 4.08
C GLN A 64 9.11 8.64 4.49
N PHE A 65 10.25 8.63 3.79
CA PHE A 65 11.33 9.59 4.04
C PHE A 65 10.95 11.03 3.62
N ALA A 66 10.14 11.17 2.58
CA ALA A 66 9.75 12.47 2.04
C ALA A 66 8.60 13.15 2.80
N ASP A 67 7.71 12.38 3.43
CA ASP A 67 6.56 12.93 4.14
C ASP A 67 6.88 13.27 5.61
N PRO A 68 6.70 14.52 6.05
CA PRO A 68 7.02 14.93 7.42
C PRO A 68 6.07 14.37 8.49
N ASN A 69 4.93 13.79 8.11
CA ASN A 69 3.97 13.17 9.04
C ASN A 69 4.32 11.71 9.37
N ILE A 70 5.36 11.16 8.74
CA ILE A 70 5.78 9.77 8.93
C ILE A 70 7.07 9.75 9.74
N VAL A 71 7.07 8.98 10.82
CA VAL A 71 8.24 8.90 11.73
C VAL A 71 9.16 7.76 11.33
N GLN A 72 8.61 6.67 10.78
CA GLN A 72 9.34 5.44 10.48
C GLN A 72 9.49 5.22 8.97
N VAL A 73 10.73 4.97 8.54
CA VAL A 73 11.09 4.63 7.16
C VAL A 73 11.48 3.15 7.08
N ASP A 74 10.49 2.27 7.20
CA ASP A 74 10.67 0.82 7.26
C ASP A 74 10.34 0.10 5.94
N GLY A 75 9.59 0.75 5.04
CA GLY A 75 9.08 0.15 3.81
C GLY A 75 7.76 -0.62 4.00
N ILE A 76 7.10 -0.44 5.15
CA ILE A 76 5.83 -1.08 5.51
C ILE A 76 4.72 -0.03 5.50
N VAL A 77 3.63 -0.30 4.78
CA VAL A 77 2.46 0.58 4.80
C VAL A 77 1.62 0.24 6.03
N GLY A 78 1.86 0.98 7.11
CA GLY A 78 1.05 0.99 8.32
C GLY A 78 0.05 2.15 8.36
N SER A 79 -0.46 2.45 9.56
CA SER A 79 -1.46 3.50 9.80
C SER A 79 -0.98 4.90 9.44
N GLU A 80 0.25 5.28 9.78
CA GLU A 80 0.83 6.58 9.42
C GLU A 80 0.92 6.73 7.88
N SER A 81 1.51 5.74 7.21
CA SER A 81 1.64 5.73 5.76
C SER A 81 0.28 5.77 5.07
N TRP A 82 -0.69 4.99 5.55
CA TRP A 82 -2.03 4.96 4.97
C TRP A 82 -2.79 6.27 5.16
N ASN A 83 -2.65 6.93 6.32
CA ASN A 83 -3.31 8.21 6.62
C ASN A 83 -2.98 9.29 5.58
N VAL A 84 -1.75 9.24 5.05
CA VAL A 84 -1.28 10.12 3.99
C VAL A 84 -1.70 9.59 2.61
N LEU A 85 -1.36 8.34 2.29
CA LEU A 85 -1.56 7.76 0.95
C LEU A 85 -3.04 7.73 0.51
N GLN A 86 -3.97 7.59 1.44
CA GLN A 86 -5.41 7.58 1.11
C GLN A 86 -5.89 8.87 0.43
N ASN A 87 -5.18 9.99 0.60
CA ASN A 87 -5.49 11.26 -0.07
C ASN A 87 -5.10 11.27 -1.56
N TYR A 88 -4.42 10.22 -2.03
CA TYR A 88 -3.87 10.10 -3.38
C TYR A 88 -4.49 8.93 -4.18
N LEU A 89 -5.66 8.42 -3.75
CA LEU A 89 -6.39 7.32 -4.39
C LEU A 89 -7.46 7.81 -5.37
#